data_AF-A0A1X7S8W6-F1
#
_entry.id   AF-A0A1X7S8W6-F1
#
_cell.length_a   1.000
_cell.length_b   1.000
_cell.length_c   1.000
_cell.angle_alpha   90.00
_cell.angle_beta   90.00
_cell.angle_gamma   90.00
#
_symmetry.space_group_name_H-M   'P 1'
#
loop_
_entity.id
_entity.type
_entity.pdbx_description
1 polymer ?
#
loop_
_entity_poly.entity_id
_entity_poly.type
_entity_poly.pdbx_seq_one_letter_code
_entity_poly.pdbx_strand_id
1 'polypeptide(L)' 'MSTDAATAWSAAANSYVDHIAQATSQGGEALTELVESLHPFDKDSKVLDSGAGNGALTSLLAPRCSDMSITVTGIAS' A
#
# COMPACT_ATOMS: atom_id res chain seq x y z
N MET A 1 -12.90 -24.99 -12.94
CA MET A 1 -12.38 -24.68 -11.60
C MET A 1 -12.54 -23.19 -11.39
N SER A 2 -13.35 -22.76 -10.42
CA SER A 2 -13.42 -21.35 -10.03
C SER A 2 -12.29 -21.13 -9.03
N THR A 3 -11.18 -20.57 -9.48
CA THR A 3 -10.21 -19.95 -8.55
C THR A 3 -10.93 -18.78 -7.93
N ASP A 4 -11.26 -18.89 -6.64
CA ASP A 4 -11.80 -17.78 -5.87
C ASP A 4 -10.94 -16.55 -6.14
N ALA A 5 -11.57 -15.43 -6.55
CA ALA A 5 -10.86 -14.23 -6.98
C ALA A 5 -9.89 -13.76 -5.89
N ALA A 6 -10.26 -14.02 -4.63
CA ALA A 6 -9.45 -13.84 -3.45
C ALA A 6 -8.12 -14.60 -3.51
N THR A 7 -8.16 -15.92 -3.76
CA THR A 7 -6.96 -16.76 -3.84
C THR A 7 -6.07 -16.38 -5.05
N ALA A 8 -6.67 -16.00 -6.17
CA ALA A 8 -5.94 -15.57 -7.36
C ALA A 8 -5.21 -14.23 -7.13
N TRP A 9 -5.86 -13.28 -6.45
CA TRP A 9 -5.27 -11.99 -6.09
C TRP A 9 -4.15 -12.14 -5.05
N SER A 10 -4.32 -12.98 -4.02
CA SER A 10 -3.28 -13.22 -3.02
C SER A 10 -2.05 -13.93 -3.62
N ALA A 11 -2.25 -14.88 -4.54
CA ALA A 11 -1.15 -15.53 -5.25
C ALA A 11 -0.40 -14.54 -6.18
N ALA A 12 -1.14 -13.65 -6.87
CA ALA A 12 -0.56 -12.59 -7.69
C ALA A 12 0.18 -11.52 -6.87
N ALA A 13 -0.31 -11.21 -5.66
CA ALA A 13 0.34 -10.31 -4.70
C ALA A 13 1.64 -10.92 -4.12
N ASN A 14 1.72 -12.25 -4.02
CA ASN A 14 2.97 -12.93 -3.65
C ASN A 14 3.92 -13.07 -4.85
N SER A 15 3.39 -13.21 -6.07
CA SER A 15 4.17 -13.21 -7.33
C SER A 15 4.40 -11.81 -7.88
N TYR A 16 4.32 -10.79 -7.03
CA TYR A 16 4.45 -9.38 -7.37
C TYR A 16 5.89 -9.10 -7.79
N VAL A 17 6.17 -9.41 -9.05
CA VAL A 17 7.47 -9.30 -9.72
C VAL A 17 8.05 -7.90 -9.55
N ASP A 18 9.37 -7.82 -9.39
CA ASP A 18 10.14 -6.62 -9.06
C ASP A 18 9.76 -5.38 -9.89
N HIS A 19 9.39 -5.55 -11.16
CA HIS A 19 8.96 -4.44 -12.02
C HIS A 19 7.60 -3.84 -11.63
N ILE A 20 6.64 -4.66 -11.20
CA ILE A 20 5.34 -4.18 -10.72
C ILE A 20 5.51 -3.53 -9.35
N ALA A 21 6.39 -4.08 -8.50
CA ALA A 21 6.80 -3.47 -7.25
C ALA A 21 7.42 -2.09 -7.48
N GLN A 22 8.36 -1.97 -8.42
CA GLN A 22 9.01 -0.71 -8.75
C GLN A 22 8.03 0.34 -9.29
N ALA A 23 7.16 -0.03 -10.24
CA ALA A 23 6.16 0.88 -10.79
C ALA A 23 5.16 1.36 -9.72
N THR A 24 4.79 0.46 -8.80
CA THR A 24 3.88 0.79 -7.69
C THR A 24 4.57 1.65 -6.64
N SER A 25 5.86 1.43 -6.38
CA SER A 25 6.63 2.31 -5.49
C SER A 25 6.75 3.71 -6.07
N GLN A 26 7.07 3.86 -7.36
CA GLN A 26 7.15 5.17 -8.02
C GLN A 26 5.80 5.89 -8.05
N GLY A 27 4.72 5.16 -8.36
CA GLY A 27 3.36 5.70 -8.29
C GLY A 27 2.96 6.06 -6.86
N GLY A 28 3.36 5.24 -5.88
CA GLY A 28 3.13 5.45 -4.46
C GLY A 28 3.87 6.67 -3.92
N GLU A 29 5.12 6.90 -4.36
CA GLU A 29 5.90 8.10 -4.05
C GLU A 29 5.19 9.35 -4.57
N ALA A 30 4.82 9.37 -5.87
CA ALA A 30 4.12 10.50 -6.46
C ALA A 30 2.76 10.77 -5.80
N LEU A 31 2.02 9.72 -5.45
CA LEU A 31 0.76 9.84 -4.71
C LEU A 31 0.99 10.41 -3.31
N THR A 32 2.01 9.93 -2.61
CA THR A 32 2.36 10.41 -1.25
C THR A 32 2.74 11.88 -1.28
N GLU A 33 3.57 12.29 -2.24
CA GLU A 33 3.96 13.69 -2.43
C GLU A 33 2.75 14.59 -2.75
N LEU A 34 1.84 14.13 -3.61
CA LEU A 34 0.61 14.85 -3.91
C LEU A 34 -0.26 15.02 -2.66
N VAL A 35 -0.44 13.95 -1.88
CA VAL A 35 -1.22 14.01 -0.63
C VAL A 35 -0.56 14.98 0.34
N GLU A 36 0.74 14.89 0.58
CA GLU A 36 1.47 15.81 1.47
C GLU A 36 1.37 17.28 1.04
N SER A 37 1.34 17.54 -0.28
CA SER A 37 1.19 18.91 -0.80
C SER A 37 -0.20 19.52 -0.55
N LEU A 38 -1.23 18.68 -0.44
CA LEU A 38 -2.62 19.09 -0.20
C LEU A 38 -2.96 19.07 1.30
N HIS A 39 -2.45 18.06 2.00
CA HIS A 39 -2.68 17.79 3.41
C HIS A 39 -1.49 16.99 3.99
N PRO A 40 -0.54 17.66 4.65
CA PRO A 40 0.60 17.00 5.26
C PRO A 40 0.17 15.92 6.25
N PHE A 41 0.89 14.80 6.27
CA PHE A 41 0.69 13.79 7.29
C PHE A 41 1.17 14.30 8.65
N ASP A 42 0.37 14.03 9.68
CA ASP A 42 0.66 14.36 11.07
C ASP A 42 0.24 13.22 12.01
N LYS A 43 0.49 13.39 13.31
CA LYS A 43 0.15 12.38 14.33
C LYS A 43 -1.34 12.02 14.42
N ASP A 44 -2.23 12.89 13.92
CA ASP A 44 -3.68 12.70 13.99
C ASP A 44 -4.22 12.08 12.68
N SER A 45 -3.36 11.93 11.68
CA SER A 45 -3.67 11.33 10.39
C SER A 45 -4.02 9.85 10.53
N LYS A 46 -5.08 9.44 9.82
CA LYS A 46 -5.58 8.06 9.77
C LYS A 46 -5.60 7.59 8.33
N VAL A 47 -4.66 6.74 7.99
CA VAL A 47 -4.48 6.22 6.63
C VAL A 47 -5.01 4.80 6.55
N LEU A 48 -5.77 4.51 5.49
CA LEU A 48 -6.22 3.16 5.16
C LEU A 48 -5.49 2.71 3.89
N ASP A 49 -4.57 1.76 4.03
CA ASP A 49 -3.89 1.11 2.89
C ASP A 49 -4.67 -0.16 2.53
N SER A 50 -5.54 -0.04 1.53
CA SER A 50 -6.48 -1.09 1.13
C SER A 50 -5.97 -1.89 -0.05
N GLY A 51 -5.82 -3.20 0.13
CA GLY A 51 -5.22 -4.08 -0.88
C GLY A 51 -3.70 -3.99 -0.89
N ALA A 52 -3.08 -3.90 0.29
CA ALA A 52 -1.66 -3.59 0.43
C ALA A 52 -0.69 -4.60 -0.19
N GLY A 53 -1.15 -5.80 -0.56
CA GLY A 53 -0.33 -6.82 -1.21
C GLY A 53 0.89 -7.18 -0.37
N ASN A 54 2.08 -6.85 -0.86
CA ASN A 54 3.36 -7.05 -0.15
C ASN A 54 3.75 -5.90 0.80
N GLY A 55 2.93 -4.85 0.93
CA GLY A 55 3.18 -3.71 1.80
C GLY A 55 4.11 -2.63 1.24
N ALA A 56 4.35 -2.59 -0.08
CA ALA A 56 5.22 -1.58 -0.70
C ALA A 56 4.78 -0.13 -0.38
N LEU A 57 3.48 0.17 -0.51
CA LEU A 57 2.96 1.51 -0.19
C LEU A 57 2.98 1.79 1.32
N THR A 58 2.59 0.83 2.16
CA THR A 58 2.69 0.94 3.62
C THR A 58 4.12 1.32 4.04
N SER A 59 5.14 0.72 3.41
CA SER A 59 6.56 0.99 3.70
C SER A 59 6.99 2.40 3.29
N LEU A 60 6.38 2.97 2.25
CA LEU A 60 6.62 4.36 1.83
C LEU A 60 5.93 5.38 2.76
N LEU A 61 4.78 5.02 3.32
CA LEU A 61 3.99 5.87 4.23
C LEU A 61 4.60 5.92 5.64
N ALA A 62 5.04 4.78 6.19
CA ALA A 62 5.55 4.68 7.56
C ALA A 62 6.62 5.73 7.97
N PRO A 63 7.62 6.08 7.13
CA PRO A 63 8.61 7.09 7.49
C PRO A 63 8.11 8.54 7.36
N ARG A 64 6.95 8.80 6.74
CA ARG A 64 6.42 10.17 6.56
C ARG A 64 5.93 10.78 7.87
N CYS A 65 5.31 9.97 8.72
CA CYS A 65 4.98 10.35 10.09
C CYS A 65 4.89 9.07 10.95
N SER A 66 5.86 8.86 11.85
CA SER A 66 5.90 7.65 12.70
C SER A 66 4.72 7.53 13.66
N ASP A 67 4.09 8.66 13.98
CA ASP A 67 3.03 8.75 14.99
C ASP A 67 1.63 8.67 14.37
N MET A 68 1.53 8.62 13.05
CA MET A 68 0.24 8.47 12.36
C MET A 68 -0.27 7.03 12.44
N SER A 69 -1.58 6.87 12.33
CA SER A 69 -2.19 5.54 12.31
C SER A 69 -2.37 5.05 10.87
N ILE A 70 -1.77 3.90 10.54
CA ILE A 70 -1.98 3.20 9.26
C ILE A 70 -2.74 1.90 9.52
N THR A 71 -3.94 1.78 8.96
CA THR A 71 -4.69 0.52 8.91
C THR A 71 -4.43 -0.15 7.58
N VAL A 72 -3.92 -1.37 7.61
CA VAL A 72 -3.63 -2.16 6.41
C VAL A 72 -4.73 -3.20 6.23
N THR A 73 -5.34 -3.26 5.05
CA THR A 73 -6.31 -4.30 4.70
C THR A 73 -5.86 -5.07 3.47
N GLY A 74 -6.16 -6.36 3.46
CA GLY A 74 -5.83 -7.28 2.39
C GLY A 74 -6.66 -8.55 2.50
N ILE A 75 -6.62 -9.37 1.47
CA ILE A 75 -7.28 -10.68 1.49
C ILE A 75 -6.41 -11.61 2.33
N ALA A 76 -6.91 -12.03 3.49
CA ALA A 76 -6.27 -13.05 4.30
C ALA A 76 -6.15 -14.34 3.47
N SER A 77 -4.91 -14.77 3.24
CA SER A 77 -4.58 -16.07 2.66
C SER A 77 -4.90 -17.21 3.61
#